data_AF-A0A1F5ZN92-F1
#
_entry.id   AF-A0A1F5ZN92-F1
#
_cell.length_a   1.000
_cell.length_b   1.000
_cell.length_c   1.000
_cell.angle_alpha   90.00
_cell.angle_beta   90.00
_cell.angle_gamma   90.00
#
_symmetry.space_group_name_H-M   'P 1'
#
loop_
_entity.id
_entity.type
_entity.pdbx_description
1 polymer ?
#
loop_
_entity_poly.entity_id
_entity_poly.type
_entity_poly.pdbx_seq_one_letter_code
_entity_poly.pdbx_strand_id
1 'polypeptide(L)'
;MKKFLIGSAAGLFILAISAVSAFAAGGFDQYGYNDTARIFNGTGSSWCLAKGLPANCIGIYSPDKLVMKWNAEWDRGNAEGWTDPAGYDAWLNNEWNGKVKGGSDAVWHYKIVWVGSCGADYTPLPNGGYCIWGQFEVLMDQGVDPNFGPGHMWFTHAIPNGYGSYR
;
A
#
# COMPACT_ATOMS: atom_id res chain seq x y z
N MET A 1 59.13 46.08 26.27
CA MET A 1 59.07 45.20 25.08
C MET A 1 57.77 44.38 25.19
N LYS A 2 56.73 44.67 24.39
CA LYS A 2 56.28 43.86 23.23
C LYS A 2 55.96 42.40 23.67
N LYS A 3 54.73 41.84 23.64
CA LYS A 3 53.57 41.98 22.73
C LYS A 3 52.27 41.44 23.37
N PHE A 4 51.14 41.95 22.85
CA PHE A 4 49.76 41.47 22.97
C PHE A 4 49.56 40.01 22.52
N LEU A 5 48.60 39.32 23.13
CA LEU A 5 47.81 38.26 22.48
C LEU A 5 46.33 38.46 22.81
N ILE A 6 45.61 38.92 21.78
CA ILE A 6 44.15 39.04 21.71
C ILE A 6 43.62 37.75 21.06
N GLY A 7 42.60 37.16 21.69
CA GLY A 7 41.41 36.60 21.05
C GLY A 7 41.54 35.39 20.11
N SER A 8 40.76 34.34 20.41
CA SER A 8 39.73 33.83 19.50
C SER A 8 38.91 32.76 20.22
N ALA A 9 37.75 33.14 20.75
CA ALA A 9 36.72 32.19 21.14
C ALA A 9 36.03 31.71 19.85
N ALA A 10 36.39 30.51 19.38
CA ALA A 10 35.70 29.87 18.27
C ALA A 10 34.33 29.39 18.76
N GLY A 11 33.27 30.13 18.41
CA GLY A 11 31.89 29.71 18.62
C GLY A 11 31.56 28.51 17.73
N LEU A 12 31.26 27.35 18.33
CA LEU A 12 30.64 26.24 17.63
C LEU A 12 29.21 26.65 17.23
N PHE A 13 29.03 27.01 15.96
CA PHE A 13 27.71 27.05 15.33
C PHE A 13 27.26 25.60 15.09
N ILE A 14 26.43 25.06 15.98
CA ILE A 14 25.68 23.82 15.73
C ILE A 14 24.63 24.17 14.68
N LEU A 15 24.90 23.80 13.43
CA LEU A 15 23.92 23.88 12.35
C LEU A 15 22.88 22.78 12.60
N ALA A 16 21.80 23.13 13.32
CA ALA A 16 20.63 22.28 13.44
C ALA A 16 19.99 22.19 12.04
N ILE A 17 20.32 21.13 11.30
CA ILE A 17 19.64 20.79 10.06
C ILE A 17 18.25 20.30 10.47
N SER A 18 17.30 21.21 10.55
CA SER A 18 15.88 20.88 10.60
C SER A 18 15.59 20.09 9.31
N ALA A 19 15.34 18.79 9.43
CA ALA A 19 14.80 18.01 8.33
C ALA A 19 13.41 18.57 8.02
N VAL A 20 13.35 19.54 7.10
CA VAL A 20 12.09 19.98 6.51
C VAL A 20 11.55 18.79 5.72
N SER A 21 10.40 18.28 6.14
CA SER A 21 9.64 17.31 5.37
C SER A 21 9.47 17.88 3.96
N ALA A 22 10.09 17.25 2.98
CA ALA A 22 9.87 17.60 1.58
C ALA A 22 8.40 17.26 1.28
N PHE A 23 7.53 18.28 1.30
CA PHE A 23 6.18 18.14 0.80
C PHE A 23 6.28 17.78 -0.68
N ALA A 24 5.86 16.58 -1.03
CA ALA A 24 5.87 16.14 -2.40
C ALA A 24 5.01 17.10 -3.24
N ALA A 25 5.63 17.70 -4.25
CA ALA A 25 4.94 18.58 -5.18
C ALA A 25 3.98 17.72 -6.02
N GLY A 26 2.67 18.06 -6.03
CA GLY A 26 1.68 17.38 -6.87
C GLY A 26 0.60 16.56 -6.16
N GLY A 27 0.41 16.75 -4.84
CA GLY A 27 -0.72 16.15 -4.10
C GLY A 27 -0.51 14.71 -3.65
N PHE A 28 0.65 14.13 -3.96
CA PHE A 28 1.12 12.88 -3.37
C PHE A 28 2.01 13.19 -2.15
N ASP A 29 2.10 12.28 -1.19
CA ASP A 29 3.08 12.32 -0.10
C ASP A 29 4.42 11.70 -0.51
N GLN A 30 5.39 11.65 0.41
CA GLN A 30 6.72 11.06 0.15
C GLN A 30 6.70 9.54 -0.12
N TYR A 31 5.62 8.84 0.20
CA TYR A 31 5.48 7.40 0.00
C TYR A 31 4.70 7.05 -1.27
N GLY A 32 3.95 8.01 -1.82
CA GLY A 32 3.15 7.86 -3.02
C GLY A 32 1.64 7.86 -2.77
N TYR A 33 1.16 8.28 -1.60
CA TYR A 33 -0.27 8.43 -1.29
C TYR A 33 -0.81 9.79 -1.72
N ASN A 34 -1.95 9.81 -2.39
CA ASN A 34 -2.81 10.98 -2.54
C ASN A 34 -4.18 10.63 -1.95
N ASP A 35 -4.38 10.92 -0.68
CA ASP A 35 -5.59 10.53 0.06
C ASP A 35 -6.84 11.26 -0.44
N THR A 36 -6.67 12.49 -0.95
CA THR A 36 -7.79 13.24 -1.56
C THR A 36 -8.30 12.53 -2.82
N ALA A 37 -7.39 12.02 -3.65
CA ALA A 37 -7.73 11.26 -4.85
C ALA A 37 -8.00 9.77 -4.59
N ARG A 38 -7.65 9.27 -3.40
CA ARG A 38 -7.73 7.85 -3.00
C ARG A 38 -6.92 6.95 -3.91
N ILE A 39 -5.69 7.40 -4.16
CA ILE A 39 -4.73 6.71 -5.02
C ILE A 39 -3.41 6.58 -4.27
N PHE A 40 -2.83 5.39 -4.33
CA PHE A 40 -1.42 5.18 -4.06
C PHE A 40 -0.73 4.88 -5.38
N ASN A 41 0.40 5.52 -5.63
CA ASN A 41 1.25 5.25 -6.79
C ASN A 41 2.71 5.26 -6.35
N GLY A 42 3.24 4.07 -6.10
CA GLY A 42 4.56 3.92 -5.52
C GLY A 42 5.16 2.56 -5.81
N THR A 43 5.88 2.04 -4.84
CA THR A 43 6.44 0.68 -4.86
C THR A 43 5.96 -0.09 -3.64
N GLY A 44 6.10 -1.41 -3.66
CA GLY A 44 5.93 -2.21 -2.46
C GLY A 44 6.76 -1.70 -1.28
N SER A 45 7.97 -1.23 -1.57
CA SER A 45 8.89 -0.67 -0.57
C SER A 45 8.36 0.62 0.04
N SER A 46 7.85 1.54 -0.77
CA SER A 46 7.32 2.81 -0.27
C SER A 46 6.01 2.60 0.50
N TRP A 47 5.21 1.61 0.11
CA TRP A 47 4.06 1.16 0.90
C TRP A 47 4.50 0.61 2.28
N CYS A 48 5.51 -0.26 2.33
CA CYS A 48 6.05 -0.78 3.59
C CYS A 48 6.51 0.36 4.51
N LEU A 49 7.26 1.31 3.98
CA LEU A 49 7.77 2.47 4.73
C LEU A 49 6.62 3.35 5.26
N ALA A 50 5.55 3.55 4.49
CA ALA A 50 4.36 4.27 4.95
C ALA A 50 3.67 3.59 6.14
N LYS A 51 3.81 2.27 6.27
CA LYS A 51 3.30 1.48 7.41
C LYS A 51 4.29 1.39 8.58
N GLY A 52 5.43 2.08 8.52
CA GLY A 52 6.47 2.00 9.54
C GLY A 52 7.20 0.65 9.56
N LEU A 53 7.13 -0.10 8.45
CA LEU A 53 7.78 -1.39 8.29
C LEU A 53 9.11 -1.23 7.53
N PRO A 54 10.02 -2.23 7.62
CA PRO A 54 11.22 -2.26 6.78
C PRO A 54 10.86 -2.17 5.29
N ALA A 55 11.68 -1.48 4.49
CA ALA A 55 11.42 -1.30 3.06
C ALA A 55 11.25 -2.63 2.29
N ASN A 56 11.75 -3.74 2.80
CA ASN A 56 11.63 -5.07 2.19
C ASN A 56 10.52 -5.93 2.82
N CYS A 57 9.52 -5.35 3.47
CA CYS A 57 8.52 -6.10 4.26
C CYS A 57 7.70 -7.13 3.47
N ILE A 58 7.67 -7.02 2.14
CA ILE A 58 7.00 -7.95 1.22
C ILE A 58 8.00 -8.72 0.34
N GLY A 59 9.27 -8.78 0.73
CA GLY A 59 10.29 -9.57 0.06
C GLY A 59 10.55 -9.14 -1.38
N ILE A 60 10.52 -10.11 -2.29
CA ILE A 60 10.86 -9.91 -3.71
C ILE A 60 9.94 -8.93 -4.45
N TYR A 61 8.74 -8.66 -3.93
CA TYR A 61 7.77 -7.72 -4.52
C TYR A 61 8.02 -6.27 -4.07
N SER A 62 8.89 -6.05 -3.09
CA SER A 62 9.19 -4.71 -2.58
C SER A 62 9.65 -3.71 -3.67
N PRO A 63 10.48 -4.08 -4.66
CA PRO A 63 10.84 -3.18 -5.77
C PRO A 63 9.72 -2.97 -6.81
N ASP A 64 8.65 -3.77 -6.78
CA ASP A 64 7.60 -3.71 -7.80
C ASP A 64 6.82 -2.41 -7.72
N LYS A 65 6.31 -1.96 -8.87
CA LYS A 65 5.34 -0.86 -8.90
C LYS A 65 4.01 -1.35 -8.36
N LEU A 66 3.45 -0.54 -7.47
CA LEU A 66 2.14 -0.77 -6.89
C LEU A 66 1.29 0.48 -7.10
N VAL A 67 0.15 0.29 -7.77
CA VAL A 67 -0.91 1.29 -7.84
C VAL A 67 -2.10 0.75 -7.06
N MET A 68 -2.56 1.51 -6.08
CA MET A 68 -3.77 1.18 -5.33
C MET A 68 -4.83 2.25 -5.55
N LYS A 69 -6.09 1.84 -5.58
CA LYS A 69 -7.25 2.75 -5.60
C LYS A 69 -8.29 2.26 -4.62
N TRP A 70 -8.93 3.17 -3.91
CA TRP A 70 -9.99 2.84 -2.96
C TRP A 70 -11.12 3.86 -2.99
N ASN A 71 -12.26 3.56 -2.38
CA ASN A 71 -13.35 4.52 -2.19
C ASN A 71 -13.33 5.16 -0.79
N ALA A 72 -14.19 6.16 -0.59
CA ALA A 72 -14.29 6.89 0.68
C ALA A 72 -14.66 6.00 1.87
N GLU A 73 -15.38 4.90 1.63
CA GLU A 73 -15.74 3.93 2.67
C GLU A 73 -14.52 3.19 3.23
N TRP A 74 -13.47 3.02 2.42
CA TRP A 74 -12.21 2.47 2.91
C TRP A 74 -11.54 3.40 3.92
N ASP A 75 -11.59 4.72 3.70
CA ASP A 75 -11.06 5.70 4.65
C ASP A 75 -11.91 5.72 5.93
N ARG A 76 -13.24 5.69 5.78
CA ARG A 76 -14.17 5.60 6.92
C ARG A 76 -13.88 4.37 7.77
N GLY A 77 -13.78 3.20 7.14
CA GLY A 77 -13.46 1.95 7.84
C GLY A 77 -12.13 1.97 8.57
N ASN A 78 -11.08 2.54 7.96
CA ASN A 78 -9.80 2.72 8.65
C ASN A 78 -9.90 3.68 9.85
N ALA A 79 -10.65 4.78 9.73
CA ALA A 79 -10.82 5.75 10.80
C ALA A 79 -11.66 5.22 11.98
N GLU A 80 -12.66 4.39 11.68
CA GLU A 80 -13.58 3.80 12.66
C GLU A 80 -13.10 2.45 13.19
N GLY A 81 -12.03 1.88 12.63
CA GLY A 81 -11.55 0.56 13.00
C GLY A 81 -12.48 -0.58 12.59
N TRP A 82 -13.28 -0.37 11.54
CA TRP A 82 -14.20 -1.35 10.96
C TRP A 82 -15.28 -1.88 11.91
N THR A 83 -15.78 -1.04 12.82
CA THR A 83 -16.73 -1.46 13.86
C THR A 83 -18.18 -1.04 13.64
N ASP A 84 -18.51 -0.34 12.55
CA ASP A 84 -19.89 0.12 12.30
C ASP A 84 -20.84 -1.08 12.12
N PRO A 85 -21.88 -1.22 12.98
CA PRO A 85 -22.85 -2.30 12.85
C PRO A 85 -23.70 -2.22 11.57
N ALA A 86 -23.79 -1.05 10.92
CA ALA A 86 -24.42 -0.91 9.61
C ALA A 86 -23.55 -1.46 8.46
N GLY A 87 -22.27 -1.72 8.72
CA GLY A 87 -21.30 -2.21 7.76
C GLY A 87 -20.72 -1.13 6.85
N TYR A 88 -19.86 -1.56 5.93
CA TYR A 88 -19.14 -0.68 5.01
C TYR A 88 -19.36 -1.09 3.56
N ASP A 89 -19.36 -0.14 2.64
CA ASP A 89 -19.31 -0.40 1.20
C ASP A 89 -17.88 -0.22 0.66
N ALA A 90 -16.87 -0.54 1.48
CA ALA A 90 -15.46 -0.30 1.18
C ALA A 90 -14.92 -1.26 0.09
N TRP A 91 -14.10 -0.72 -0.80
CA TRP A 91 -13.35 -1.51 -1.76
C TRP A 91 -11.94 -0.97 -2.00
N LEU A 92 -11.05 -1.87 -2.41
CA LEU A 92 -9.66 -1.62 -2.76
C LEU A 92 -9.30 -2.39 -4.03
N ASN A 93 -8.60 -1.72 -4.93
CA ASN A 93 -7.99 -2.29 -6.12
C ASN A 93 -6.47 -2.20 -6.00
N ASN A 94 -5.76 -3.29 -6.26
CA ASN A 94 -4.29 -3.30 -6.32
C ASN A 94 -3.82 -3.79 -7.68
N GLU A 95 -2.94 -3.01 -8.30
CA GLU A 95 -2.22 -3.35 -9.53
C GLU A 95 -0.73 -3.42 -9.21
N TRP A 96 -0.16 -4.61 -9.30
CA TRP A 96 1.27 -4.85 -9.13
C TRP A 96 1.95 -5.04 -10.48
N ASN A 97 3.11 -4.41 -10.67
CA ASN A 97 3.94 -4.57 -11.84
C ASN A 97 5.43 -4.65 -11.48
N GLY A 98 5.93 -5.87 -11.44
CA GLY A 98 7.33 -6.24 -11.29
C GLY A 98 8.11 -6.33 -12.61
N LYS A 99 7.50 -6.03 -13.77
CA LYS A 99 8.20 -5.87 -15.07
C LYS A 99 8.93 -4.52 -15.16
N VAL A 100 9.72 -4.25 -14.13
CA VAL A 100 10.58 -3.08 -13.97
C VAL A 100 12.00 -3.53 -13.67
N LYS A 101 12.98 -2.66 -13.89
CA LYS A 101 14.38 -2.98 -13.59
C LYS A 101 14.54 -3.32 -12.10
N GLY A 102 14.92 -4.56 -11.81
CA GLY A 102 15.10 -5.06 -10.44
C GLY A 102 13.81 -5.45 -9.71
N GLY A 103 12.68 -5.55 -10.44
CA GLY A 103 11.42 -6.07 -9.91
C GLY A 103 11.39 -7.59 -9.82
N SER A 104 10.27 -8.13 -9.35
CA SER A 104 9.99 -9.56 -9.16
C SER A 104 9.71 -10.33 -10.43
N ASP A 105 9.56 -9.63 -11.57
CA ASP A 105 9.00 -10.16 -12.81
C ASP A 105 7.53 -10.60 -12.73
N ALA A 106 6.83 -10.37 -11.61
CA ALA A 106 5.42 -10.67 -11.44
C ALA A 106 4.51 -9.51 -11.85
N VAL A 107 3.26 -9.81 -12.22
CA VAL A 107 2.19 -8.84 -12.44
C VAL A 107 0.94 -9.41 -11.78
N TRP A 108 0.30 -8.64 -10.90
CA TRP A 108 -0.89 -9.09 -10.17
C TRP A 108 -2.00 -8.04 -10.17
N HIS A 109 -3.24 -8.51 -10.25
CA HIS A 109 -4.44 -7.70 -10.16
C HIS A 109 -5.37 -8.23 -9.08
N TYR A 110 -5.71 -7.36 -8.12
CA TYR A 110 -6.63 -7.69 -7.04
C TYR A 110 -7.85 -6.76 -7.02
N LYS A 111 -9.01 -7.35 -6.75
CA LYS A 111 -10.22 -6.63 -6.34
C LYS A 111 -10.65 -7.12 -4.97
N ILE A 112 -10.76 -6.21 -4.02
CA ILE A 112 -11.02 -6.51 -2.61
C ILE A 112 -12.19 -5.65 -2.13
N VAL A 113 -13.14 -6.24 -1.41
CA VAL A 113 -14.34 -5.57 -0.90
C VAL A 113 -14.61 -5.96 0.55
N TRP A 114 -15.23 -5.08 1.32
CA TRP A 114 -15.66 -5.40 2.66
C TRP A 114 -16.94 -6.24 2.62
N VAL A 115 -16.97 -7.33 3.39
CA VAL A 115 -18.12 -8.27 3.45
C VAL A 115 -18.57 -8.56 4.88
N GLY A 116 -17.99 -7.87 5.86
CA GLY A 116 -18.11 -8.24 7.27
C GLY A 116 -17.31 -9.50 7.59
N SER A 117 -17.44 -10.00 8.81
CA SER A 117 -16.64 -11.15 9.28
C SER A 117 -16.78 -12.36 8.34
N CYS A 118 -15.67 -12.78 7.73
CA CYS A 118 -15.63 -13.88 6.76
C CYS A 118 -14.72 -15.06 7.18
N GLY A 119 -14.00 -14.95 8.31
CA GLY A 119 -13.18 -16.03 8.87
C GLY A 119 -11.68 -15.85 8.66
N ALA A 120 -10.95 -16.96 8.55
CA ALA A 120 -9.50 -16.94 8.35
C ALA A 120 -9.14 -16.59 6.90
N ASP A 121 -7.93 -16.07 6.68
CA ASP A 121 -7.42 -15.82 5.34
C ASP A 121 -7.52 -17.08 4.46
N TYR A 122 -7.88 -16.87 3.20
CA TYR A 122 -8.11 -17.90 2.18
C TYR A 122 -9.32 -18.82 2.43
N THR A 123 -10.19 -18.52 3.41
CA THR A 123 -11.48 -19.22 3.56
C THR A 123 -12.32 -18.98 2.31
N PRO A 124 -12.71 -20.03 1.54
CA PRO A 124 -13.52 -19.86 0.35
C PRO A 124 -14.92 -19.33 0.69
N LEU A 125 -15.43 -18.42 -0.12
CA LEU A 125 -16.76 -17.84 0.02
C LEU A 125 -17.72 -18.36 -1.07
N PRO A 126 -19.04 -18.36 -0.83
CA PRO A 126 -20.01 -18.97 -1.73
C PRO A 126 -19.97 -18.47 -3.18
N ASN A 127 -19.54 -17.22 -3.38
CA ASN A 127 -19.50 -16.57 -4.69
C ASN A 127 -18.20 -16.84 -5.46
N GLY A 128 -17.28 -17.64 -4.91
CA GLY A 128 -16.01 -18.02 -5.53
C GLY A 128 -14.82 -17.16 -5.10
N GLY A 129 -15.04 -16.08 -4.35
CA GLY A 129 -13.99 -15.33 -3.68
C GLY A 129 -13.41 -16.06 -2.47
N TYR A 130 -12.51 -15.39 -1.76
CA TYR A 130 -11.98 -15.88 -0.49
C TYR A 130 -11.80 -14.75 0.52
N CYS A 131 -11.92 -15.10 1.80
CA CYS A 131 -11.74 -14.17 2.90
C CYS A 131 -10.29 -13.72 3.02
N ILE A 132 -10.08 -12.44 3.31
CA ILE A 132 -8.80 -11.85 3.67
C ILE A 132 -8.99 -10.82 4.77
N TRP A 133 -8.02 -10.73 5.68
CA TRP A 133 -8.01 -9.78 6.80
C TRP A 133 -9.25 -9.87 7.70
N GLY A 134 -9.84 -11.06 7.80
CA GLY A 134 -10.97 -11.36 8.67
C GLY A 134 -12.33 -10.81 8.23
N GLN A 135 -12.35 -9.81 7.34
CA GLN A 135 -13.58 -9.04 7.05
C GLN A 135 -13.71 -8.55 5.59
N PHE A 136 -12.78 -8.94 4.72
CA PHE A 136 -12.79 -8.59 3.30
C PHE A 136 -12.83 -9.84 2.45
N GLU A 137 -13.43 -9.73 1.27
CA GLU A 137 -13.39 -10.75 0.22
C GLU A 137 -12.49 -10.28 -0.91
N VAL A 138 -11.61 -11.17 -1.36
CA VAL A 138 -10.93 -11.02 -2.65
C VAL A 138 -11.87 -11.56 -3.73
N LEU A 139 -12.40 -10.66 -4.58
CA LEU A 139 -13.28 -10.98 -5.70
C LEU A 139 -12.51 -11.38 -6.96
N MET A 140 -11.26 -10.95 -7.06
CA MET A 140 -10.38 -11.22 -8.19
C MET A 140 -8.95 -11.28 -7.71
N ASP A 141 -8.25 -12.32 -8.12
CA ASP A 141 -6.82 -12.51 -7.92
C ASP A 141 -6.29 -13.24 -9.15
N GLN A 142 -5.57 -12.51 -9.99
CA GLN A 142 -5.02 -13.04 -11.22
C GLN A 142 -3.74 -12.32 -11.61
N GLY A 143 -2.89 -12.99 -12.37
CA GLY A 143 -1.60 -12.44 -12.72
C GLY A 143 -0.70 -13.38 -13.49
N VAL A 144 0.55 -12.97 -13.62
CA VAL A 144 1.67 -13.79 -14.10
C VAL A 144 2.76 -13.68 -13.05
N ASP A 145 3.21 -14.80 -12.50
CA ASP A 145 4.28 -14.81 -11.51
C ASP A 145 5.23 -15.98 -11.75
N PRO A 146 6.47 -15.72 -12.21
CA PRO A 146 7.46 -16.76 -12.47
C PRO A 146 7.81 -17.61 -11.25
N ASN A 147 7.55 -17.13 -10.03
CA ASN A 147 7.80 -17.89 -8.80
C ASN A 147 6.73 -18.96 -8.54
N PHE A 148 5.55 -18.82 -9.15
CA PHE A 148 4.48 -19.82 -9.06
C PHE A 148 4.43 -20.73 -10.29
N GLY A 149 4.75 -20.21 -11.48
CA GLY A 149 4.80 -21.02 -12.69
C GLY A 149 4.72 -20.21 -13.97
N PRO A 150 4.84 -20.88 -15.13
CA PRO A 150 4.68 -20.23 -16.41
C PRO A 150 3.21 -19.87 -16.69
N GLY A 151 3.01 -18.72 -17.35
CA GLY A 151 1.70 -18.32 -17.89
C GLY A 151 0.86 -17.45 -16.95
N HIS A 152 -0.37 -17.16 -17.41
CA HIS A 152 -1.36 -16.40 -16.66
C HIS A 152 -2.12 -17.32 -15.71
N MET A 153 -2.27 -16.90 -14.47
CA MET A 153 -2.94 -17.64 -13.40
C MET A 153 -4.10 -16.86 -12.80
N TRP A 154 -5.07 -17.62 -12.30
CA TRP A 154 -6.26 -17.14 -11.62
C TRP A 154 -6.42 -17.90 -10.31
N PHE A 155 -6.33 -17.20 -9.19
CA PHE A 155 -6.63 -17.77 -7.87
C PHE A 155 -8.08 -17.56 -7.47
N THR A 156 -8.70 -16.46 -7.90
CA THR A 156 -10.14 -16.29 -7.75
C THR A 156 -10.78 -15.41 -8.84
N HIS A 157 -12.04 -15.71 -9.12
CA HIS A 157 -12.95 -14.90 -9.90
C HIS A 157 -14.36 -15.06 -9.34
N ALA A 158 -14.72 -14.22 -8.38
CA ALA A 158 -16.04 -14.22 -7.77
C ALA A 158 -17.12 -13.81 -8.80
N ILE A 159 -18.32 -14.38 -8.67
CA ILE A 159 -19.47 -14.03 -9.50
C ILE A 159 -20.58 -13.49 -8.60
N PRO A 160 -20.91 -12.19 -8.69
CA PRO A 160 -20.32 -11.15 -9.55
C PRO A 160 -19.01 -10.54 -9.02
N ASN A 161 -18.20 -9.98 -9.93
CA ASN A 161 -16.85 -9.45 -9.70
C ASN A 161 -16.77 -7.90 -9.59
N GLY A 162 -17.90 -7.20 -9.63
CA GLY A 162 -17.94 -5.73 -9.68
C GLY A 162 -18.05 -5.08 -8.31
N TYR A 163 -17.33 -3.97 -8.08
CA TYR A 163 -17.40 -3.19 -6.83
C TYR A 163 -18.79 -2.62 -6.49
N GLY A 164 -19.73 -2.60 -7.43
CA GLY A 164 -21.12 -2.18 -7.19
C GLY A 164 -22.13 -3.31 -7.30
N SER A 165 -21.68 -4.55 -7.52
CA SER A 165 -22.55 -5.69 -7.78
C SER A 165 -22.23 -6.93 -6.96
N TYR A 166 -21.15 -6.96 -6.17
CA TYR A 166 -20.67 -8.10 -5.37
C TYR A 166 -21.61 -8.60 -4.24
N ARG A 167 -22.84 -8.09 -4.16
CA ARG A 167 -23.86 -8.44 -3.16
C ARG A 167 -25.11 -9.02 -3.82
#